data_AF-A0A6G8CWK3-F1
#
_entry.id   AF-A0A6G8CWK3-F1
#
_cell.length_a   1.000
_cell.length_b   1.000
_cell.length_c   1.000
_cell.angle_alpha   90.00
_cell.angle_beta   90.00
_cell.angle_gamma   90.00
#
_symmetry.space_group_name_H-M   'P 1'
#
loop_
_entity.id
_entity.type
_entity.pdbx_description
1 polymer ?
#
loop_
_entity_poly.entity_id
_entity_poly.type
_entity_poly.pdbx_seq_one_letter_code
_entity_poly.pdbx_strand_id
1 'polypeptide(L)'
;MDKVLFAGTAVTRENAIGSLYRMEHGKEWAKVSDIPDNAAVQAIVQHPVDGNIIIAATRKGIYQSKDKGVSWRSMFSPQGIQFWSIEFDPRDANHLFAGTAPIGVFESRDGGETWFACEVNHPERFNIRFGASRVMRLAFHPTNDQVLYGIAEINGFMLSEDGGKTWNARTGALVELAKDPALKSKIETDDEAEGMFDAHAITTSPAKPDALYYLCRMGVFESNDRGQSFEDLQVRKFAPFSYCRDLRVVAGNPEKLYACFSISSRSEAGAVYTSDDLGKNWRRADSQVNPQSTIMGISAHIKDGNSVISVTRGGQVFYTFDGANNWFEKQLPENAGDAFCVAMI
;
A
#
# COMPACT_ATOMS: atom_id res chain seq x y z
N MET A 1 -9.11 24.98 -1.01
CA MET A 1 -8.49 23.71 -1.44
C MET A 1 -9.57 22.65 -1.42
N ASP A 2 -10.04 22.18 -2.58
CA ASP A 2 -11.19 21.27 -2.73
C ASP A 2 -10.82 19.78 -2.66
N LYS A 3 -9.83 19.44 -1.83
CA LYS A 3 -9.38 18.06 -1.69
C LYS A 3 -10.29 17.30 -0.74
N VAL A 4 -10.58 16.06 -1.12
CA VAL A 4 -11.35 15.12 -0.30
C VAL A 4 -10.40 14.07 0.23
N LEU A 5 -10.46 13.82 1.54
CA LEU A 5 -9.63 12.81 2.20
C LEU A 5 -10.46 11.56 2.46
N PHE A 6 -9.82 10.41 2.30
CA PHE A 6 -10.42 9.11 2.59
C PHE A 6 -9.53 8.29 3.50
N ALA A 7 -10.15 7.51 4.38
CA ALA A 7 -9.47 6.52 5.21
C ALA A 7 -10.24 5.20 5.22
N GLY A 8 -9.56 4.10 4.95
CA GLY A 8 -10.11 2.75 4.97
C GLY A 8 -9.75 2.03 6.26
N THR A 9 -10.75 1.41 6.89
CA THR A 9 -10.60 0.67 8.16
C THR A 9 -11.04 -0.78 8.02
N ALA A 10 -10.62 -1.64 8.96
CA ALA A 10 -11.10 -3.03 9.07
C ALA A 10 -11.60 -3.35 10.48
N VAL A 11 -12.51 -4.33 10.58
CA VAL A 11 -13.03 -4.81 11.88
C VAL A 11 -11.96 -5.64 12.57
N THR A 12 -11.39 -5.10 13.64
CA THR A 12 -10.29 -5.72 14.42
C THR A 12 -10.62 -5.90 15.90
N ARG A 13 -11.76 -5.39 16.34
CA ARG A 13 -12.30 -5.49 17.69
C ARG A 13 -13.83 -5.51 17.62
N GLU A 14 -14.45 -5.95 18.70
CA GLU A 14 -15.91 -6.00 18.82
C GLU A 14 -16.53 -4.61 18.60
N ASN A 15 -17.66 -4.55 17.88
CA ASN A 15 -18.42 -3.33 17.58
C ASN A 15 -17.69 -2.25 16.75
N ALA A 16 -16.48 -2.51 16.25
CA ALA A 16 -15.79 -1.60 15.35
C ALA A 16 -16.34 -1.67 13.91
N ILE A 17 -16.27 -0.54 13.21
CA ILE A 17 -16.64 -0.40 11.81
C ILE A 17 -15.38 -0.47 10.95
N GLY A 18 -15.36 -1.47 10.06
CA GLY A 18 -14.38 -1.64 8.99
C GLY A 18 -14.96 -1.20 7.65
N SER A 19 -14.91 0.09 7.34
CA SER A 19 -15.50 0.67 6.13
C SER A 19 -14.67 1.86 5.64
N LEU A 20 -15.26 2.70 4.79
CA LEU A 20 -14.66 3.92 4.26
C LEU A 20 -15.15 5.14 5.01
N TYR A 21 -14.21 5.99 5.42
CA TYR A 21 -14.49 7.32 5.95
C TYR A 21 -14.05 8.38 4.96
N ARG A 22 -14.81 9.46 4.88
CA ARG A 22 -14.60 10.60 3.98
C ARG A 22 -14.59 11.90 4.79
N MET A 23 -13.69 12.81 4.45
CA MET A 23 -13.62 14.15 5.03
C MET A 23 -13.45 15.19 3.93
N GLU A 24 -14.29 16.23 3.98
CA GLU A 24 -14.21 17.39 3.09
C GLU A 24 -13.68 18.59 3.86
N HIS A 25 -12.72 19.32 3.28
CA HIS A 25 -12.36 20.68 3.74
C HIS A 25 -12.08 20.81 5.25
N GLY A 26 -11.53 19.77 5.89
CA GLY A 26 -11.25 19.78 7.33
C GLY A 26 -12.47 19.68 8.26
N LYS A 27 -13.65 19.33 7.73
CA LYS A 27 -14.86 19.00 8.52
C LYS A 27 -14.64 17.71 9.33
N GLU A 28 -15.70 17.22 9.98
CA GLU A 28 -15.68 15.90 10.61
C GLU A 28 -15.63 14.75 9.60
N TRP A 29 -15.02 13.65 9.99
CA TRP A 29 -15.07 12.40 9.25
C TRP A 29 -16.49 11.85 9.23
N ALA A 30 -16.97 11.50 8.04
CA ALA A 30 -18.24 10.81 7.86
C ALA A 30 -18.01 9.42 7.27
N LYS A 31 -18.68 8.40 7.82
CA LYS A 31 -18.70 7.07 7.23
C LYS A 31 -19.49 7.11 5.92
N VAL A 32 -18.96 6.51 4.86
CA VAL A 32 -19.69 6.32 3.60
C VAL A 32 -20.82 5.29 3.83
N SER A 33 -22.05 5.64 3.45
CA SER A 33 -23.24 4.79 3.65
C SER A 33 -23.27 3.57 2.73
N ASP A 34 -22.78 3.74 1.52
CA ASP A 34 -22.93 2.77 0.42
C ASP A 34 -21.91 1.61 0.51
N ILE A 35 -20.94 1.70 1.42
CA ILE A 35 -19.95 0.66 1.69
C ILE A 35 -20.27 -0.01 3.03
N PRO A 36 -20.49 -1.34 3.06
CA PRO A 36 -20.87 -2.06 4.28
C PRO A 36 -19.90 -1.85 5.45
N ASP A 37 -20.43 -1.89 6.68
CA ASP A 37 -19.66 -1.64 7.91
C ASP A 37 -18.58 -2.70 8.21
N ASN A 38 -18.62 -3.83 7.50
CA ASN A 38 -17.65 -4.91 7.56
C ASN A 38 -16.93 -5.16 6.22
N ALA A 39 -16.93 -4.17 5.32
CA ALA A 39 -16.28 -4.28 4.01
C ALA A 39 -14.76 -4.41 4.12
N ALA A 40 -14.16 -3.79 5.15
CA ALA A 40 -12.73 -3.71 5.39
C ALA A 40 -11.95 -3.18 4.17
N VAL A 41 -11.89 -1.86 4.03
CA VAL A 41 -11.25 -1.20 2.88
C VAL A 41 -9.72 -1.27 3.01
N GLN A 42 -9.05 -1.85 2.02
CA GLN A 42 -7.60 -2.12 2.04
C GLN A 42 -6.80 -1.21 1.11
N ALA A 43 -7.38 -0.72 0.02
CA ALA A 43 -6.73 0.23 -0.89
C ALA A 43 -7.76 1.16 -1.53
N ILE A 44 -7.32 2.38 -1.85
CA ILE A 44 -8.13 3.44 -2.46
C ILE A 44 -7.26 4.08 -3.56
N VAL A 45 -7.77 4.11 -4.80
CA VAL A 45 -7.06 4.70 -5.95
C VAL A 45 -7.95 5.69 -6.69
N GLN A 46 -7.34 6.78 -7.17
CA GLN A 46 -7.99 7.76 -8.05
C GLN A 46 -7.71 7.39 -9.49
N HIS A 47 -8.71 7.51 -10.35
CA HIS A 47 -8.51 7.38 -11.78
C HIS A 47 -7.55 8.48 -12.29
N PRO A 48 -6.54 8.14 -13.11
CA PRO A 48 -5.43 9.05 -13.41
C PRO A 48 -5.85 10.26 -14.26
N VAL A 49 -6.90 10.13 -15.08
CA VAL A 49 -7.40 11.22 -15.93
C VAL A 49 -8.56 11.95 -15.26
N ASP A 50 -9.72 11.28 -15.09
CA ASP A 50 -10.90 11.82 -14.40
C ASP A 50 -10.82 11.68 -12.87
N GLY A 51 -10.51 12.80 -12.19
CA GLY A 51 -10.40 12.82 -10.72
C GLY A 51 -11.72 12.62 -9.96
N ASN A 52 -12.87 12.53 -10.64
CA ASN A 52 -14.14 12.18 -10.00
C ASN A 52 -14.27 10.67 -9.75
N ILE A 53 -13.53 9.85 -10.50
CA ILE A 53 -13.60 8.40 -10.40
C ILE A 53 -12.62 7.92 -9.34
N ILE A 54 -13.14 7.20 -8.35
CA ILE A 54 -12.37 6.61 -7.26
C ILE A 54 -12.77 5.14 -7.14
N ILE A 55 -11.79 4.26 -6.93
CA ILE A 55 -12.02 2.84 -6.72
C ILE A 55 -11.47 2.43 -5.34
N ALA A 56 -12.25 1.64 -4.61
CA ALA A 56 -11.88 1.07 -3.32
C ALA A 56 -11.84 -0.46 -3.40
N ALA A 57 -10.69 -1.05 -3.07
CA ALA A 57 -10.54 -2.49 -2.88
C ALA A 57 -10.89 -2.87 -1.44
N THR A 58 -11.77 -3.86 -1.28
CA THR A 58 -12.27 -4.27 0.03
C THR A 58 -12.30 -5.80 0.15
N ARG A 59 -12.47 -6.29 1.38
CA ARG A 59 -12.71 -7.73 1.63
C ARG A 59 -14.12 -8.20 1.24
N LYS A 60 -14.96 -7.30 0.71
CA LYS A 60 -16.31 -7.58 0.19
C LYS A 60 -16.46 -7.24 -1.30
N GLY A 61 -15.36 -7.08 -2.02
CA GLY A 61 -15.35 -6.72 -3.44
C GLY A 61 -14.74 -5.35 -3.72
N ILE A 62 -14.87 -4.93 -4.97
CA ILE A 62 -14.39 -3.64 -5.48
C ILE A 62 -15.59 -2.70 -5.59
N TYR A 63 -15.44 -1.48 -5.07
CA TYR A 63 -16.45 -0.42 -5.10
C TYR A 63 -15.93 0.78 -5.89
N GLN A 64 -16.83 1.49 -6.57
CA GLN A 64 -16.48 2.67 -7.37
C GLN A 64 -17.42 3.83 -7.05
N SER A 65 -16.84 5.01 -6.99
CA SER A 65 -17.55 6.28 -7.08
C SER A 65 -17.20 6.97 -8.41
N LYS A 66 -18.17 7.68 -8.99
CA LYS A 66 -17.99 8.54 -10.18
C LYS A 66 -18.21 10.04 -9.85
N ASP A 67 -18.27 10.38 -8.57
CA ASP A 67 -18.67 11.70 -8.05
C ASP A 67 -17.82 12.16 -6.84
N LYS A 68 -16.51 11.86 -6.85
CA LYS A 68 -15.57 12.21 -5.76
C LYS A 68 -15.95 11.63 -4.40
N GLY A 69 -16.46 10.40 -4.42
CA GLY A 69 -16.81 9.61 -3.25
C GLY A 69 -18.08 10.05 -2.54
N VAL A 70 -18.97 10.79 -3.20
CA VAL A 70 -20.28 11.15 -2.66
C VAL A 70 -21.21 9.94 -2.65
N SER A 71 -21.24 9.15 -3.73
CA SER A 71 -21.97 7.89 -3.82
C SER A 71 -21.08 6.76 -4.36
N TRP A 72 -21.37 5.52 -3.93
CA TRP A 72 -20.61 4.35 -4.33
C TRP A 72 -21.50 3.21 -4.81
N ARG A 73 -20.98 2.43 -5.76
CA ARG A 73 -21.60 1.17 -6.21
C ARG A 73 -20.59 0.03 -6.13
N SER A 74 -21.09 -1.18 -5.83
CA SER A 74 -20.30 -2.40 -5.94
C SER A 74 -20.12 -2.75 -7.43
N MET A 75 -18.88 -2.99 -7.84
CA MET A 75 -18.50 -3.30 -9.22
C MET A 75 -18.30 -4.81 -9.41
N PHE A 76 -17.56 -5.43 -8.50
CA PHE A 76 -17.13 -6.82 -8.62
C PHE A 76 -16.97 -7.44 -7.24
N SER A 77 -17.63 -8.57 -6.98
CA SER A 77 -17.61 -9.24 -5.67
C SER A 77 -17.70 -10.76 -5.81
N PRO A 78 -16.67 -11.41 -6.37
CA PRO A 78 -16.60 -12.87 -6.42
C PRO A 78 -16.62 -13.47 -5.01
N GLN A 79 -17.36 -14.57 -4.83
CA GLN A 79 -17.49 -15.24 -3.54
C GLN A 79 -16.14 -15.76 -3.03
N GLY A 80 -15.85 -15.51 -1.75
CA GLY A 80 -14.66 -16.05 -1.08
C GLY A 80 -13.35 -15.31 -1.39
N ILE A 81 -13.39 -14.27 -2.22
CA ILE A 81 -12.22 -13.47 -2.61
C ILE A 81 -12.25 -12.12 -1.90
N GLN A 82 -11.11 -11.76 -1.32
CA GLN A 82 -10.89 -10.46 -0.69
C GLN A 82 -9.90 -9.66 -1.51
N PHE A 83 -10.17 -8.38 -1.79
CA PHE A 83 -9.23 -7.51 -2.49
C PHE A 83 -8.42 -6.69 -1.50
N TRP A 84 -7.09 -6.73 -1.66
CA TRP A 84 -6.13 -6.12 -0.75
C TRP A 84 -5.31 -5.01 -1.41
N SER A 85 -5.19 -5.05 -2.73
CA SER A 85 -4.55 -4.01 -3.53
C SER A 85 -5.29 -3.80 -4.84
N ILE A 86 -5.15 -2.60 -5.39
CA ILE A 86 -5.63 -2.24 -6.73
C ILE A 86 -4.75 -1.11 -7.25
N GLU A 87 -4.42 -1.13 -8.53
CA GLU A 87 -3.55 -0.14 -9.17
C GLU A 87 -3.98 0.08 -10.62
N PHE A 88 -3.99 1.34 -11.07
CA PHE A 88 -4.18 1.69 -12.47
C PHE A 88 -2.87 1.55 -13.23
N ASP A 89 -2.93 1.13 -14.49
CA ASP A 89 -1.79 1.30 -15.39
C ASP A 89 -1.53 2.80 -15.58
N PRO A 90 -0.30 3.29 -15.29
CA PRO A 90 0.02 4.70 -15.49
C PRO A 90 -0.08 5.16 -16.96
N ARG A 91 -0.22 4.21 -17.90
CA ARG A 91 -0.24 4.44 -19.36
C ARG A 91 -1.64 4.31 -19.95
N ASP A 92 -2.56 3.62 -19.28
CA ASP A 92 -3.93 3.40 -19.76
C ASP A 92 -4.92 3.39 -18.58
N ALA A 93 -5.80 4.39 -18.54
CA ALA A 93 -6.78 4.54 -17.47
C ALA A 93 -7.89 3.48 -17.47
N ASN A 94 -8.02 2.67 -18.53
CA ASN A 94 -8.94 1.52 -18.57
C ASN A 94 -8.29 0.22 -18.07
N HIS A 95 -6.98 0.20 -17.87
CA HIS A 95 -6.24 -1.00 -17.51
C HIS A 95 -5.91 -0.96 -16.01
N LEU A 96 -6.30 -2.01 -15.27
CA LEU A 96 -6.08 -2.14 -13.84
C LEU A 96 -5.71 -3.56 -13.47
N PHE A 97 -4.94 -3.70 -12.39
CA PHE A 97 -4.81 -4.96 -11.67
C PHE A 97 -5.28 -4.83 -10.23
N ALA A 98 -5.82 -5.91 -9.68
CA ALA A 98 -6.20 -6.03 -8.28
C ALA A 98 -5.66 -7.32 -7.67
N GLY A 99 -5.01 -7.19 -6.51
CA GLY A 99 -4.42 -8.30 -5.77
C GLY A 99 -5.35 -8.81 -4.66
N THR A 100 -5.36 -10.14 -4.45
CA THR A 100 -6.35 -10.79 -3.58
C THR A 100 -5.76 -11.58 -2.41
N ALA A 101 -6.63 -11.99 -1.49
CA ALA A 101 -6.45 -13.11 -0.57
C ALA A 101 -7.55 -14.16 -0.81
N PRO A 102 -7.22 -15.46 -0.95
CA PRO A 102 -5.87 -16.01 -1.11
C PRO A 102 -5.08 -15.39 -2.28
N ILE A 103 -3.76 -15.68 -2.36
CA ILE A 103 -2.88 -15.09 -3.37
C ILE A 103 -3.49 -15.28 -4.77
N GLY A 104 -3.74 -14.17 -5.44
CA GLY A 104 -4.34 -14.11 -6.76
C GLY A 104 -4.26 -12.70 -7.30
N VAL A 105 -4.39 -12.57 -8.62
CA VAL A 105 -4.39 -11.31 -9.34
C VAL A 105 -5.54 -11.32 -10.34
N PHE A 106 -6.31 -10.23 -10.39
CA PHE A 106 -7.33 -9.97 -11.39
C PHE A 106 -6.94 -8.78 -12.24
N GLU A 107 -7.26 -8.84 -13.52
CA GLU A 107 -7.03 -7.80 -14.52
C GLU A 107 -8.37 -7.25 -15.00
N SER A 108 -8.44 -5.93 -15.19
CA SER A 108 -9.52 -5.26 -15.92
C SER A 108 -8.93 -4.44 -17.06
N ARG A 109 -9.62 -4.43 -18.21
CA ARG A 109 -9.25 -3.64 -19.41
C ARG A 109 -10.33 -2.65 -19.85
N ASP A 110 -11.32 -2.43 -19.00
CA ASP A 110 -12.47 -1.56 -19.26
C ASP A 110 -12.79 -0.62 -18.09
N GLY A 111 -11.77 -0.22 -17.32
CA GLY A 111 -11.91 0.73 -16.22
C GLY A 111 -12.52 0.13 -14.95
N GLY A 112 -12.44 -1.19 -14.79
CA GLY A 112 -12.94 -1.92 -13.63
C GLY A 112 -14.39 -2.40 -13.75
N GLU A 113 -14.99 -2.35 -14.95
CA GLU A 113 -16.36 -2.84 -15.18
C GLU A 113 -16.39 -4.38 -15.29
N THR A 114 -15.38 -4.99 -15.89
CA THR A 114 -15.17 -6.46 -15.90
C THR A 114 -13.76 -6.85 -15.46
N TRP A 115 -13.64 -8.06 -14.89
CA TRP A 115 -12.41 -8.57 -14.29
C TRP A 115 -12.15 -10.03 -14.66
N PHE A 116 -10.91 -10.36 -14.98
CA PHE A 116 -10.46 -11.71 -15.34
C PHE A 116 -9.31 -12.15 -14.45
N ALA A 117 -9.34 -13.39 -13.96
CA ALA A 117 -8.25 -13.94 -13.16
C ALA A 117 -7.00 -14.18 -14.02
N CYS A 118 -5.84 -13.77 -13.52
CA CYS A 118 -4.54 -14.04 -14.12
C CYS A 118 -4.00 -15.40 -13.67
N GLU A 119 -3.04 -15.96 -14.40
CA GLU A 119 -2.32 -17.16 -13.95
C GLU A 119 -1.32 -16.76 -12.87
N VAL A 120 -1.38 -17.40 -11.71
CA VAL A 120 -0.47 -17.12 -10.58
C VAL A 120 0.21 -18.40 -10.13
N ASN A 121 1.51 -18.49 -10.43
CA ASN A 121 2.42 -19.55 -10.02
C ASN A 121 3.19 -19.09 -8.78
N HIS A 122 2.49 -19.08 -7.63
CA HIS A 122 3.06 -18.68 -6.35
C HIS A 122 2.77 -19.73 -5.28
N PRO A 123 3.67 -20.70 -5.04
CA PRO A 123 3.48 -21.64 -3.95
C PRO A 123 3.50 -20.89 -2.62
N GLU A 124 2.56 -21.22 -1.73
CA GLU A 124 2.58 -20.72 -0.36
C GLU A 124 3.70 -21.43 0.41
N ARG A 125 4.68 -20.66 0.88
CA ARG A 125 5.77 -21.13 1.74
C ARG A 125 5.34 -21.18 3.21
N PHE A 126 4.55 -20.19 3.64
CA PHE A 126 4.15 -20.03 5.03
C PHE A 126 2.65 -20.25 5.21
N ASN A 127 2.30 -21.10 6.18
CA ASN A 127 0.94 -21.19 6.68
C ASN A 127 0.83 -20.28 7.92
N ILE A 128 0.05 -19.21 7.83
CA ILE A 128 -0.07 -18.20 8.88
C ILE A 128 -1.36 -18.40 9.69
N ARG A 129 -1.30 -18.15 10.99
CA ARG A 129 -2.42 -18.41 11.92
C ARG A 129 -3.64 -17.52 11.71
N PHE A 130 -3.49 -16.41 10.95
CA PHE A 130 -4.52 -15.36 10.82
C PHE A 130 -5.20 -15.33 9.44
N GLY A 131 -5.08 -16.39 8.65
CA GLY A 131 -5.78 -16.54 7.38
C GLY A 131 -4.85 -16.76 6.19
N ALA A 132 -5.35 -16.52 4.98
CA ALA A 132 -4.59 -16.71 3.76
C ALA A 132 -3.55 -15.60 3.54
N SER A 133 -2.51 -15.94 2.79
CA SER A 133 -1.60 -14.94 2.26
C SER A 133 -2.29 -14.08 1.21
N ARG A 134 -1.82 -12.84 1.06
CA ARG A 134 -2.55 -11.78 0.33
C ARG A 134 -1.61 -10.91 -0.48
N VAL A 135 -2.00 -10.55 -1.69
CA VAL A 135 -1.24 -9.63 -2.54
C VAL A 135 -1.46 -8.20 -2.05
N MET A 136 -0.49 -7.68 -1.28
CA MET A 136 -0.60 -6.40 -0.57
C MET A 136 -0.29 -5.19 -1.46
N ARG A 137 0.48 -5.38 -2.53
CA ARG A 137 0.80 -4.30 -3.46
C ARG A 137 1.18 -4.84 -4.84
N LEU A 138 0.81 -4.09 -5.85
CA LEU A 138 1.20 -4.26 -7.25
C LEU A 138 1.89 -2.98 -7.71
N ALA A 139 2.82 -3.08 -8.66
CA ALA A 139 3.49 -1.94 -9.27
C ALA A 139 3.80 -2.23 -10.74
N PHE A 140 3.59 -1.23 -11.59
CA PHE A 140 4.00 -1.28 -12.99
C PHE A 140 5.48 -0.88 -13.11
N HIS A 141 6.21 -1.52 -14.03
CA HIS A 141 7.51 -1.00 -14.43
C HIS A 141 7.32 0.35 -15.14
N PRO A 142 8.08 1.42 -14.83
CA PRO A 142 7.76 2.76 -15.32
C PRO A 142 7.75 2.90 -16.85
N THR A 143 8.63 2.19 -17.54
CA THR A 143 8.85 2.32 -19.00
C THR A 143 8.59 1.05 -19.82
N ASN A 144 8.29 -0.10 -19.19
CA ASN A 144 8.08 -1.38 -19.87
C ASN A 144 6.71 -1.93 -19.49
N ASP A 145 5.79 -2.04 -20.44
CA ASP A 145 4.42 -2.48 -20.20
C ASP A 145 4.28 -3.98 -19.99
N GLN A 146 5.29 -4.77 -20.34
CA GLN A 146 5.32 -6.21 -20.11
C GLN A 146 5.73 -6.57 -18.69
N VAL A 147 6.39 -5.66 -17.96
CA VAL A 147 6.96 -5.96 -16.64
C VAL A 147 6.11 -5.35 -15.53
N LEU A 148 5.66 -6.20 -14.62
CA LEU A 148 4.92 -5.81 -13.44
C LEU A 148 5.42 -6.58 -12.21
N TYR A 149 5.30 -5.95 -11.06
CA TYR A 149 5.77 -6.47 -9.80
C TYR A 149 4.62 -6.59 -8.81
N GLY A 150 4.67 -7.60 -7.96
CA GLY A 150 3.73 -7.78 -6.87
C GLY A 150 4.42 -8.32 -5.63
N ILE A 151 3.77 -8.17 -4.49
CA ILE A 151 4.25 -8.69 -3.21
C ILE A 151 3.10 -9.27 -2.39
N ALA A 152 3.38 -10.39 -1.71
CA ALA A 152 2.43 -11.12 -0.88
C ALA A 152 2.84 -11.14 0.60
N GLU A 153 1.88 -10.91 1.49
CA GLU A 153 2.03 -10.98 2.96
C GLU A 153 1.36 -12.27 3.45
N ILE A 154 2.04 -13.26 4.05
CA ILE A 154 3.49 -13.48 4.13
C ILE A 154 3.86 -14.49 3.05
N ASN A 155 4.46 -14.06 1.94
CA ASN A 155 4.97 -14.95 0.88
C ASN A 155 5.95 -14.29 -0.11
N GLY A 156 6.22 -12.99 0.02
CA GLY A 156 7.32 -12.32 -0.67
C GLY A 156 6.99 -11.87 -2.09
N PHE A 157 7.99 -11.89 -2.96
CA PHE A 157 7.98 -11.19 -4.26
C PHE A 157 7.48 -12.05 -5.42
N MET A 158 6.72 -11.41 -6.32
CA MET A 158 6.23 -11.96 -7.58
C MET A 158 6.45 -11.01 -8.75
N LEU A 159 6.66 -11.60 -9.92
CA LEU A 159 6.99 -10.91 -11.16
C LEU A 159 6.11 -11.41 -12.30
N SER A 160 5.64 -10.47 -13.13
CA SER A 160 5.14 -10.74 -14.47
C SER A 160 6.07 -10.11 -15.50
N GLU A 161 6.33 -10.84 -16.59
CA GLU A 161 7.13 -10.37 -17.74
C GLU A 161 6.35 -10.47 -19.06
N ASP A 162 5.03 -10.66 -18.99
CA ASP A 162 4.13 -10.83 -20.13
C ASP A 162 2.88 -9.92 -20.06
N GLY A 163 3.02 -8.79 -19.38
CA GLY A 163 1.98 -7.77 -19.24
C GLY A 163 0.89 -8.15 -18.24
N GLY A 164 1.20 -9.01 -17.27
CA GLY A 164 0.31 -9.40 -16.17
C GLY A 164 -0.52 -10.65 -16.43
N LYS A 165 -0.29 -11.36 -17.55
CA LYS A 165 -1.01 -12.60 -17.87
C LYS A 165 -0.59 -13.74 -16.94
N THR A 166 0.72 -13.88 -16.73
CA THR A 166 1.29 -14.83 -15.79
C THR A 166 2.13 -14.11 -14.74
N TRP A 167 2.00 -14.57 -13.49
CA TRP A 167 2.73 -14.07 -12.34
C TRP A 167 3.46 -15.22 -11.65
N ASN A 168 4.77 -15.08 -11.49
CA ASN A 168 5.62 -16.13 -10.93
C ASN A 168 6.29 -15.65 -9.65
N ALA A 169 6.33 -16.48 -8.62
CA ALA A 169 7.11 -16.20 -7.42
C ALA A 169 8.61 -16.12 -7.76
N ARG A 170 9.30 -15.09 -7.24
CA ARG A 170 10.75 -14.92 -7.35
C ARG A 170 11.32 -14.55 -5.99
N THR A 171 11.40 -15.54 -5.11
CA THR A 171 11.74 -15.33 -3.69
C THR A 171 13.15 -15.75 -3.29
N GLY A 172 13.94 -16.32 -4.22
CA GLY A 172 15.29 -16.82 -3.94
C GLY A 172 16.21 -15.76 -3.33
N ALA A 173 16.20 -14.53 -3.87
CA ALA A 173 17.00 -13.43 -3.35
C ALA A 173 16.63 -13.03 -1.91
N LEU A 174 15.36 -13.16 -1.53
CA LEU A 174 14.90 -12.88 -0.16
C LEU A 174 15.44 -13.92 0.83
N VAL A 175 15.56 -15.18 0.39
CA VAL A 175 16.18 -16.26 1.19
C VAL A 175 17.66 -16.01 1.38
N GLU A 176 18.36 -15.57 0.33
CA GLU A 176 19.78 -15.24 0.41
C GLU A 176 20.02 -14.05 1.34
N LEU A 177 19.22 -12.98 1.27
CA LEU A 177 19.29 -11.85 2.20
C LEU A 177 19.05 -12.27 3.65
N ALA A 178 18.09 -13.15 3.90
CA ALA A 178 17.81 -13.65 5.26
C ALA A 178 18.95 -14.47 5.89
N LYS A 179 20.03 -14.77 5.16
CA LYS A 179 21.24 -15.36 5.76
C LYS A 179 22.01 -14.36 6.62
N ASP A 180 21.88 -13.06 6.37
CA ASP A 180 22.44 -12.02 7.23
C ASP A 180 21.79 -12.11 8.63
N PRO A 181 22.56 -12.27 9.72
CA PRO A 181 22.03 -12.31 11.08
C PRO A 181 21.13 -11.12 11.45
N ALA A 182 21.34 -9.93 10.87
CA ALA A 182 20.53 -8.75 11.12
C ALA A 182 19.13 -8.81 10.46
N LEU A 183 18.97 -9.67 9.44
CA LEU A 183 17.74 -9.83 8.66
C LEU A 183 16.96 -11.10 9.00
N LYS A 184 17.48 -11.93 9.92
CA LYS A 184 16.79 -13.11 10.42
C LYS A 184 15.61 -12.74 11.34
N SER A 185 14.48 -13.41 11.14
CA SER A 185 13.33 -13.30 12.04
C SER A 185 12.42 -14.52 11.94
N LYS A 186 11.84 -14.95 13.07
CA LYS A 186 10.97 -16.12 13.22
C LYS A 186 9.89 -15.88 14.28
N ILE A 187 8.94 -14.98 13.99
CA ILE A 187 7.94 -14.56 14.97
C ILE A 187 6.71 -15.47 14.89
N GLU A 188 6.22 -15.70 13.67
CA GLU A 188 4.98 -16.45 13.40
C GLU A 188 5.22 -17.87 12.90
N THR A 189 6.45 -18.16 12.45
CA THR A 189 6.84 -19.39 11.79
C THR A 189 8.19 -19.88 12.30
N ASP A 190 8.54 -21.13 11.99
CA ASP A 190 9.82 -21.74 12.36
C ASP A 190 10.95 -21.46 11.35
N ASP A 191 10.72 -20.58 10.36
CA ASP A 191 11.68 -20.22 9.31
C ASP A 191 12.29 -18.85 9.59
N GLU A 192 13.62 -18.77 9.66
CA GLU A 192 14.33 -17.52 9.96
C GLU A 192 14.26 -16.47 8.83
N ALA A 193 13.75 -16.85 7.65
CA ALA A 193 13.53 -15.91 6.55
C ALA A 193 12.19 -15.15 6.64
N GLU A 194 11.29 -15.52 7.57
CA GLU A 194 9.92 -14.99 7.65
C GLU A 194 9.84 -13.46 7.58
N GLY A 195 10.72 -12.75 8.28
CA GLY A 195 10.73 -11.29 8.29
C GLY A 195 10.91 -10.68 6.90
N MET A 196 11.68 -11.33 6.03
CA MET A 196 11.89 -10.91 4.64
C MET A 196 10.67 -11.17 3.76
N PHE A 197 9.77 -12.07 4.15
CA PHE A 197 8.57 -12.45 3.38
C PHE A 197 7.29 -11.79 3.90
N ASP A 198 7.34 -11.13 5.07
CA ASP A 198 6.30 -10.25 5.59
C ASP A 198 6.31 -8.91 4.82
N ALA A 199 5.95 -9.00 3.55
CA ALA A 199 6.05 -7.95 2.55
C ALA A 199 4.83 -7.02 2.60
N HIS A 200 5.06 -5.71 2.63
CA HIS A 200 4.00 -4.73 2.83
C HIS A 200 3.73 -3.85 1.61
N ALA A 201 4.78 -3.50 0.87
CA ALA A 201 4.67 -2.65 -0.31
C ALA A 201 5.77 -2.93 -1.33
N ILE A 202 5.50 -2.51 -2.56
CA ILE A 202 6.47 -2.42 -3.65
C ILE A 202 6.26 -1.10 -4.39
N THR A 203 7.33 -0.47 -4.85
CA THR A 203 7.27 0.80 -5.56
C THR A 203 8.33 0.87 -6.64
N THR A 204 8.00 1.53 -7.75
CA THR A 204 8.91 1.84 -8.86
C THR A 204 8.97 3.35 -9.05
N SER A 205 10.04 3.86 -9.67
CA SER A 205 10.16 5.28 -10.00
C SER A 205 10.68 5.48 -11.43
N PRO A 206 10.09 6.39 -12.22
CA PRO A 206 10.61 6.71 -13.55
C PRO A 206 11.98 7.41 -13.51
N ALA A 207 12.45 7.92 -12.36
CA ALA A 207 13.82 8.44 -12.23
C ALA A 207 14.89 7.34 -12.35
N LYS A 208 14.51 6.10 -12.01
CA LYS A 208 15.39 4.93 -12.09
C LYS A 208 14.57 3.72 -12.55
N PRO A 209 14.20 3.64 -13.85
CA PRO A 209 13.19 2.70 -14.34
C PRO A 209 13.49 1.21 -14.10
N ASP A 210 14.78 0.84 -14.07
CA ASP A 210 15.20 -0.55 -13.81
C ASP A 210 15.16 -0.91 -12.33
N ALA A 211 14.98 0.08 -11.44
CA ALA A 211 14.93 -0.13 -10.01
C ALA A 211 13.49 -0.36 -9.50
N LEU A 212 13.39 -1.23 -8.49
CA LEU A 212 12.21 -1.39 -7.65
C LEU A 212 12.60 -1.37 -6.18
N TYR A 213 11.69 -0.88 -5.34
CA TYR A 213 11.82 -0.82 -3.89
C TYR A 213 10.87 -1.83 -3.26
N TYR A 214 11.43 -2.85 -2.62
CA TYR A 214 10.71 -3.89 -1.88
C TYR A 214 10.71 -3.56 -0.39
N LEU A 215 9.52 -3.53 0.21
CA LEU A 215 9.33 -3.16 1.60
C LEU A 215 8.75 -4.33 2.38
N CYS A 216 9.39 -4.66 3.49
CA CYS A 216 8.92 -5.69 4.42
C CYS A 216 9.18 -5.27 5.87
N ARG A 217 8.92 -6.18 6.80
CA ARG A 217 9.21 -5.98 8.23
C ARG A 217 10.67 -5.64 8.52
N MET A 218 11.60 -6.13 7.70
CA MET A 218 13.04 -5.96 7.94
C MET A 218 13.61 -4.64 7.43
N GLY A 219 12.94 -3.94 6.51
CA GLY A 219 13.43 -2.67 5.98
C GLY A 219 12.93 -2.35 4.58
N VAL A 220 13.75 -1.59 3.86
CA VAL A 220 13.54 -1.19 2.46
C VAL A 220 14.72 -1.68 1.65
N PHE A 221 14.44 -2.42 0.60
CA PHE A 221 15.45 -3.07 -0.24
C PHE A 221 15.28 -2.61 -1.68
N GLU A 222 16.39 -2.33 -2.37
CA GLU A 222 16.38 -1.97 -3.79
C GLU A 222 16.84 -3.16 -4.62
N SER A 223 16.15 -3.43 -5.73
CA SER A 223 16.64 -4.32 -6.79
C SER A 223 16.75 -3.52 -8.09
N ASN A 224 17.81 -3.77 -8.85
CA ASN A 224 18.06 -3.17 -10.17
C ASN A 224 17.97 -4.22 -11.31
N ASP A 225 17.51 -5.42 -11.00
CA ASP A 225 17.55 -6.60 -11.88
C ASP A 225 16.26 -7.43 -11.80
N ARG A 226 15.13 -6.77 -11.51
CA ARG A 226 13.79 -7.38 -11.42
C ARG A 226 13.70 -8.47 -10.35
N GLY A 227 14.30 -8.21 -9.19
CA GLY A 227 14.28 -9.05 -8.01
C GLY A 227 15.18 -10.29 -8.07
N GLN A 228 16.19 -10.31 -8.96
CA GLN A 228 17.20 -11.37 -8.94
C GLN A 228 18.20 -11.18 -7.79
N SER A 229 18.47 -9.93 -7.44
CA SER A 229 19.20 -9.53 -6.25
C SER A 229 18.56 -8.29 -5.62
N PHE A 230 18.84 -8.09 -4.33
CA PHE A 230 18.35 -6.97 -3.54
C PHE A 230 19.48 -6.45 -2.66
N GLU A 231 19.54 -5.13 -2.49
CA GLU A 231 20.45 -4.44 -1.59
C GLU A 231 19.64 -3.76 -0.47
N ASP A 232 20.09 -3.88 0.78
CA ASP A 232 19.48 -3.17 1.91
C ASP A 232 19.86 -1.68 1.86
N LEU A 233 18.85 -0.80 1.82
CA LEU A 233 19.04 0.65 1.91
C LEU A 233 19.38 1.13 3.34
N GLN A 234 19.44 0.21 4.30
CA GLN A 234 19.95 0.43 5.66
C GLN A 234 19.23 1.57 6.39
N VAL A 235 17.89 1.59 6.29
CA VAL A 235 17.03 2.64 6.86
C VAL A 235 17.27 2.90 8.35
N ARG A 236 17.77 1.89 9.09
CA ARG A 236 18.13 2.00 10.50
C ARG A 236 19.26 3.01 10.79
N LYS A 237 20.00 3.46 9.78
CA LYS A 237 20.97 4.56 9.90
C LYS A 237 20.29 5.92 10.13
N PHE A 238 19.05 6.07 9.65
CA PHE A 238 18.32 7.34 9.64
C PHE A 238 17.11 7.34 10.56
N ALA A 239 16.54 6.16 10.82
CA ALA A 239 15.37 5.97 11.66
C ALA A 239 15.67 4.92 12.75
N PRO A 240 15.10 5.04 13.96
CA PRO A 240 15.22 4.00 14.98
C PRO A 240 14.36 2.75 14.68
N PHE A 241 13.74 2.70 13.50
CA PHE A 241 12.68 1.79 13.09
C PHE A 241 13.04 1.11 11.77
N SER A 242 12.59 -0.13 11.57
CA SER A 242 12.71 -0.82 10.27
C SER A 242 11.39 -1.31 9.71
N TYR A 243 10.34 -1.41 10.52
CA TYR A 243 9.04 -1.89 10.06
C TYR A 243 8.44 -0.84 9.13
N CYS A 244 8.54 -1.09 7.82
CA CYS A 244 8.08 -0.15 6.80
C CYS A 244 6.78 -0.66 6.17
N ARG A 245 5.70 0.10 6.32
CA ARG A 245 4.38 -0.30 5.82
C ARG A 245 4.10 0.14 4.40
N ASP A 246 4.61 1.30 4.01
CA ASP A 246 4.32 1.89 2.72
C ASP A 246 5.36 2.94 2.33
N LEU A 247 5.50 3.14 1.02
CA LEU A 247 6.37 4.15 0.40
C LEU A 247 5.73 4.64 -0.90
N ARG A 248 5.84 5.94 -1.16
CA ARG A 248 5.29 6.60 -2.34
C ARG A 248 6.28 7.54 -2.98
N VAL A 249 6.35 7.49 -4.31
CA VAL A 249 7.00 8.49 -5.15
C VAL A 249 6.13 9.74 -5.21
N VAL A 250 6.77 10.91 -5.19
CA VAL A 250 6.09 12.20 -5.25
C VAL A 250 5.76 12.57 -6.70
N ALA A 251 4.49 12.91 -6.96
CA ALA A 251 4.07 13.38 -8.28
C ALA A 251 4.86 14.63 -8.70
N GLY A 252 5.42 14.62 -9.91
CA GLY A 252 6.25 15.70 -10.44
C GLY A 252 7.68 15.76 -9.90
N ASN A 253 8.07 14.90 -8.95
CA ASN A 253 9.44 14.74 -8.50
C ASN A 253 9.76 13.25 -8.26
N PRO A 254 10.20 12.53 -9.32
CA PRO A 254 10.36 11.08 -9.24
C PRO A 254 11.53 10.60 -8.37
N GLU A 255 12.45 11.48 -7.97
CA GLU A 255 13.52 11.15 -7.02
C GLU A 255 13.08 11.24 -5.57
N LYS A 256 12.00 12.00 -5.31
CA LYS A 256 11.49 12.24 -3.97
C LYS A 256 10.51 11.17 -3.55
N LEU A 257 10.73 10.65 -2.35
CA LEU A 257 9.95 9.60 -1.71
C LEU A 257 9.39 10.08 -0.36
N TYR A 258 8.22 9.56 0.01
CA TYR A 258 7.75 9.51 1.39
C TYR A 258 7.57 8.05 1.80
N ALA A 259 7.97 7.71 3.02
CA ALA A 259 7.79 6.38 3.59
C ALA A 259 7.34 6.46 5.05
N CYS A 260 6.69 5.41 5.52
CA CYS A 260 6.32 5.29 6.93
C CYS A 260 7.10 4.16 7.61
N PHE A 261 7.76 4.49 8.73
CA PHE A 261 8.50 3.54 9.55
C PHE A 261 7.90 3.46 10.95
N SER A 262 7.89 2.27 11.54
CA SER A 262 7.35 2.02 12.89
C SER A 262 8.14 0.93 13.60
N ILE A 263 7.80 0.65 14.86
CA ILE A 263 8.47 -0.40 15.64
C ILE A 263 8.06 -1.79 15.14
N SER A 264 6.75 -2.00 14.94
CA SER A 264 6.16 -3.26 14.51
C SER A 264 4.74 -3.02 13.96
N SER A 265 4.05 -4.10 13.60
CA SER A 265 2.65 -4.05 13.13
C SER A 265 1.67 -3.51 14.18
N ARG A 266 2.01 -3.58 15.46
CA ARG A 266 1.27 -2.95 16.58
C ARG A 266 2.27 -2.30 17.53
N SER A 267 2.38 -0.99 17.45
CA SER A 267 3.24 -0.17 18.31
C SER A 267 2.55 1.11 18.74
N GLU A 268 3.14 1.78 19.73
CA GLU A 268 2.73 3.11 20.24
C GLU A 268 3.48 4.26 19.56
N ALA A 269 4.28 3.96 18.53
CA ALA A 269 5.07 4.94 17.81
C ALA A 269 5.23 4.59 16.33
N GLY A 270 5.38 5.62 15.51
CA GLY A 270 5.77 5.59 14.11
C GLY A 270 6.23 6.97 13.66
N ALA A 271 6.78 7.07 12.46
CA ALA A 271 7.09 8.36 11.85
C ALA A 271 7.09 8.30 10.31
N VAL A 272 6.74 9.42 9.69
CA VAL A 272 6.94 9.64 8.25
C VAL A 272 8.34 10.17 8.00
N TYR A 273 8.99 9.60 6.99
CA TYR A 273 10.28 10.04 6.49
C TYR A 273 10.16 10.45 5.03
N THR A 274 11.07 11.32 4.61
CA THR A 274 11.24 11.69 3.21
C THR A 274 12.69 11.50 2.79
N SER A 275 12.86 11.15 1.52
CA SER A 275 14.13 11.10 0.81
C SER A 275 13.99 11.91 -0.47
N ASP A 276 15.03 12.63 -0.88
CA ASP A 276 15.08 13.35 -2.16
C ASP A 276 16.05 12.67 -3.14
N ASP A 277 16.49 11.45 -2.85
CA ASP A 277 17.54 10.75 -3.57
C ASP A 277 17.27 9.24 -3.68
N LEU A 278 16.01 8.89 -3.90
CA LEU A 278 15.55 7.52 -4.13
C LEU A 278 15.87 6.55 -2.98
N GLY A 279 15.80 7.05 -1.74
CA GLY A 279 15.93 6.26 -0.53
C GLY A 279 17.37 6.05 -0.05
N LYS A 280 18.36 6.72 -0.65
CA LYS A 280 19.76 6.67 -0.20
C LYS A 280 19.96 7.42 1.12
N ASN A 281 19.29 8.54 1.31
CA ASN A 281 19.28 9.32 2.55
C ASN A 281 17.85 9.65 2.98
N TRP A 282 17.59 9.59 4.28
CA TRP A 282 16.28 9.88 4.84
C TRP A 282 16.34 10.94 5.93
N ARG A 283 15.28 11.74 6.03
CA ARG A 283 15.03 12.63 7.17
C ARG A 283 13.57 12.53 7.60
N ARG A 284 13.32 12.76 8.89
CA ARG A 284 11.97 12.80 9.44
C ARG A 284 11.18 13.96 8.82
N ALA A 285 9.94 13.69 8.41
CA ALA A 285 9.09 14.63 7.67
C ALA A 285 7.84 15.07 8.45
N ASP A 286 7.65 14.60 9.67
CA ASP A 286 6.42 14.78 10.46
C ASP A 286 6.68 15.36 11.85
N SER A 287 7.76 16.14 12.03
CA SER A 287 8.18 16.67 13.34
C SER A 287 7.15 17.53 14.08
N GLN A 288 6.08 17.97 13.39
CA GLN A 288 4.99 18.78 13.93
C GLN A 288 3.82 17.94 14.48
N VAL A 289 3.80 16.64 14.22
CA VAL A 289 2.78 15.71 14.73
C VAL A 289 3.45 14.62 15.54
N ASN A 290 2.68 13.98 16.42
CA ASN A 290 3.16 12.88 17.23
C ASN A 290 2.33 11.63 16.95
N PRO A 291 2.78 10.75 16.03
CA PRO A 291 2.08 9.51 15.73
C PRO A 291 1.96 8.61 16.97
N GLN A 292 0.73 8.32 17.40
CA GLN A 292 0.45 7.55 18.63
C GLN A 292 0.38 6.03 18.42
N SER A 293 0.50 5.56 17.18
CA SER A 293 0.59 4.13 16.88
C SER A 293 1.31 3.86 15.55
N THR A 294 1.48 2.59 15.20
CA THR A 294 2.03 2.15 13.90
C THR A 294 1.42 2.94 12.75
N ILE A 295 2.24 3.55 11.89
CA ILE A 295 1.74 4.18 10.67
C ILE A 295 1.49 3.09 9.63
N MET A 296 0.23 2.94 9.20
CA MET A 296 -0.19 1.80 8.37
C MET A 296 -0.22 2.10 6.88
N GLY A 297 -0.40 3.37 6.50
CA GLY A 297 -0.48 3.77 5.11
C GLY A 297 -0.11 5.22 4.91
N ILE A 298 0.48 5.50 3.74
CA ILE A 298 0.79 6.84 3.25
C ILE A 298 0.38 6.94 1.78
N SER A 299 -0.10 8.11 1.38
CA SER A 299 -0.49 8.39 0.02
C SER A 299 -0.05 9.80 -0.38
N ALA A 300 0.50 9.93 -1.58
CA ALA A 300 0.82 11.20 -2.21
C ALA A 300 -0.20 11.46 -3.32
N HIS A 301 -0.65 12.70 -3.43
CA HIS A 301 -1.64 13.06 -4.44
C HIS A 301 -1.03 12.94 -5.85
N ILE A 302 -1.72 12.24 -6.75
CA ILE A 302 -1.18 11.81 -8.06
C ILE A 302 -0.84 12.95 -9.03
N LYS A 303 -1.36 14.15 -8.77
CA LYS A 303 -1.12 15.38 -9.57
C LYS A 303 -0.54 16.54 -8.78
N ASP A 304 -0.34 16.37 -7.47
CA ASP A 304 0.13 17.44 -6.59
C ASP A 304 1.13 16.87 -5.58
N GLY A 305 2.41 16.95 -5.92
CA GLY A 305 3.50 16.41 -5.10
C GLY A 305 3.68 17.08 -3.73
N ASN A 306 3.03 18.22 -3.49
CA ASN A 306 3.05 18.86 -2.17
C ASN A 306 2.03 18.25 -1.20
N SER A 307 1.14 17.40 -1.70
CA SER A 307 0.00 16.92 -0.95
C SER A 307 0.16 15.46 -0.55
N VAL A 308 0.23 15.22 0.75
CA VAL A 308 0.50 13.91 1.34
C VAL A 308 -0.45 13.69 2.51
N ILE A 309 -0.94 12.46 2.64
CA ILE A 309 -1.78 12.00 3.74
C ILE A 309 -1.23 10.68 4.27
N SER A 310 -1.33 10.49 5.57
CA SER A 310 -0.94 9.25 6.22
C SER A 310 -1.82 8.97 7.44
N VAL A 311 -1.88 7.70 7.84
CA VAL A 311 -2.75 7.24 8.92
C VAL A 311 -2.05 6.25 9.82
N THR A 312 -2.26 6.40 11.12
CA THR A 312 -1.87 5.38 12.10
C THR A 312 -2.92 4.29 12.23
N ARG A 313 -2.53 3.12 12.72
CA ARG A 313 -3.43 1.99 12.96
C ARG A 313 -4.61 2.38 13.84
N GLY A 314 -4.39 3.22 14.84
CA GLY A 314 -5.42 3.77 15.74
C GLY A 314 -6.32 4.86 15.12
N GLY A 315 -6.16 5.18 13.83
CA GLY A 315 -7.04 6.11 13.11
C GLY A 315 -6.67 7.59 13.26
N GLN A 316 -5.48 7.90 13.77
CA GLN A 316 -4.93 9.25 13.71
C GLN A 316 -4.51 9.54 12.28
N VAL A 317 -5.18 10.49 11.61
CA VAL A 317 -4.87 10.90 10.24
C VAL A 317 -4.14 12.23 10.27
N PHE A 318 -3.02 12.30 9.57
CA PHE A 318 -2.27 13.54 9.37
C PHE A 318 -2.07 13.79 7.87
N TYR A 319 -2.19 15.05 7.48
CA TYR A 319 -2.13 15.46 6.07
C TYR A 319 -1.46 16.84 5.90
N THR A 320 -0.87 17.05 4.73
CA THR A 320 -0.15 18.27 4.35
C THR A 320 -0.51 18.64 2.92
N PHE A 321 -0.36 19.92 2.58
CA PHE A 321 -0.57 20.46 1.23
C PHE A 321 0.64 21.24 0.70
N ASP A 322 1.73 21.26 1.45
CA ASP A 322 2.89 22.12 1.19
C ASP A 322 4.23 21.36 1.25
N GLY A 323 4.20 20.06 0.95
CA GLY A 323 5.39 19.21 0.88
C GLY A 323 5.91 18.82 2.27
N ALA A 324 5.00 18.64 3.23
CA ALA A 324 5.30 18.32 4.63
C ALA A 324 5.99 19.46 5.40
N ASN A 325 5.80 20.71 4.97
CA ASN A 325 6.26 21.88 5.71
C ASN A 325 5.30 22.24 6.85
N ASN A 326 4.01 21.94 6.71
CA ASN A 326 3.01 22.02 7.77
C ASN A 326 2.10 20.78 7.73
N TRP A 327 1.69 20.30 8.91
CA TRP A 327 0.79 19.16 9.05
C TRP A 327 -0.50 19.56 9.77
N PHE A 328 -1.61 19.01 9.29
CA PHE A 328 -2.91 19.03 9.93
C PHE A 328 -3.21 17.63 10.47
N GLU A 329 -3.99 17.54 11.54
CA GLU A 329 -4.34 16.28 12.19
C GLU A 329 -5.85 16.18 12.42
N LYS A 330 -6.41 14.98 12.20
CA LYS A 330 -7.79 14.66 12.54
C LYS A 330 -7.92 13.18 12.91
N GLN A 331 -8.54 12.90 14.05
CA GLN A 331 -8.80 11.53 14.51
C GLN A 331 -10.07 10.97 13.84
N LEU A 332 -10.02 9.71 13.41
CA LEU A 332 -11.22 8.98 12.97
C LEU A 332 -12.20 8.75 14.13
N PRO A 333 -13.51 8.58 13.86
CA PRO A 333 -14.50 8.32 14.90
C PRO A 333 -14.11 7.14 15.80
N GLU A 334 -14.46 7.21 17.09
CA GLU A 334 -14.04 6.21 18.08
C GLU A 334 -14.50 4.79 17.73
N ASN A 335 -15.60 4.61 17.01
CA ASN A 335 -16.09 3.31 16.56
C ASN A 335 -15.44 2.83 15.25
N ALA A 336 -14.55 3.60 14.64
CA ALA A 336 -13.72 3.12 13.54
C ALA A 336 -12.80 1.98 14.01
N GLY A 337 -12.66 0.95 13.17
CA GLY A 337 -11.69 -0.12 13.36
C GLY A 337 -10.27 0.32 13.01
N ASP A 338 -9.33 -0.63 13.02
CA ASP A 338 -7.94 -0.33 12.66
C ASP A 338 -7.88 0.24 11.24
N ALA A 339 -7.17 1.35 11.06
CA ALA A 339 -6.99 1.98 9.75
C ALA A 339 -5.79 1.38 9.00
N PHE A 340 -5.95 1.15 7.69
CA PHE A 340 -4.95 0.48 6.86
C PHE A 340 -4.54 1.27 5.61
N CYS A 341 -5.41 2.13 5.09
CA CYS A 341 -5.12 2.91 3.90
C CYS A 341 -5.74 4.31 3.97
N VAL A 342 -5.19 5.23 3.18
CA VAL A 342 -5.68 6.60 3.00
C VAL A 342 -5.50 7.04 1.55
N ALA A 343 -6.32 8.00 1.13
CA ALA A 343 -6.14 8.70 -0.14
C ALA A 343 -6.53 10.18 0.00
N MET A 344 -5.89 11.02 -0.82
CA MET A 344 -6.22 12.43 -0.98
C MET A 344 -6.50 12.66 -2.47
N ILE A 345 -7.69 13.20 -2.77
CA ILE A 345 -8.31 13.23 -4.10
C ILE A 345 -8.64 14.65 -4.55
#